data_AF-A0A7I7WEH7-F1
#
_entry.id   AF-A0A7I7WEH7-F1
#
_cell.length_a   1.000
_cell.length_b   1.000
_cell.length_c   1.000
_cell.angle_alpha   90.00
_cell.angle_beta   90.00
_cell.angle_gamma   90.00
#
_symmetry.space_group_name_H-M   'P 1'
#
loop_
_entity.id
_entity.type
_entity.pdbx_description
1 polymer ?
#
loop_
_entity_poly.entity_id
_entity_poly.type
_entity_poly.pdbx_seq_one_letter_code
_entity_poly.pdbx_strand_id
1 'polypeptide(L)'
;MFSFRPSRLGLSVAVVAAATAVVGALAPPAQAFQIQNHERVTRDALQPLGVDQTAIAQILVGPPPGAGAVGSDAFFSDEFRHIDGANNPVEICNMTQEAWNFFTPIILAGARPAGPGGSDLVDGPGARAAFGGLAHALQDFYSHSNWVEDNIAINQPDRMPPPLMPTCDPAAFPPGLHTGYFDVLANHDDLLGGCPPGGPPPGVVECHSTLNKDAWNSPRGMIQVPGSNPPINNFDLAARLATTATVDLYNQIRELVSANAGPCAADNLFQADRRQACW
;
A
#
# COMPACT_ATOMS: atom_id res chain seq x y z
N MET A 1 32.14 87.99 10.33
CA MET A 1 30.67 88.08 10.47
C MET A 1 30.04 87.38 9.28
N PHE A 2 28.88 86.75 9.51
CA PHE A 2 28.07 85.91 8.61
C PHE A 2 28.34 84.40 8.64
N SER A 3 27.64 83.79 9.58
CA SER A 3 27.15 82.41 9.64
C SER A 3 26.26 82.08 8.45
N PHE A 4 26.32 80.87 7.90
CA PHE A 4 25.16 80.15 7.37
C PHE A 4 25.39 78.63 7.38
N ARG A 5 24.35 77.92 7.84
CA ARG A 5 24.26 76.47 8.10
C ARG A 5 24.22 75.64 6.80
N PRO A 6 24.72 74.38 6.80
CA PRO A 6 24.33 73.40 5.82
C PRO A 6 22.98 72.73 6.17
N SER A 7 22.18 72.55 5.13
CA SER A 7 20.83 72.00 5.09
C SER A 7 20.70 70.54 5.55
N ARG A 8 19.56 70.24 6.16
CA ARG A 8 19.00 68.88 6.31
C ARG A 8 18.41 68.43 4.97
N LEU A 9 18.79 67.24 4.50
CA LEU A 9 18.10 66.35 3.56
C LEU A 9 18.83 65.01 3.76
N GLY A 10 18.31 64.05 4.52
CA GLY A 10 17.16 63.22 4.18
C GLY A 10 17.70 61.79 4.07
N LEU A 11 17.71 61.06 5.19
CA LEU A 11 18.15 59.66 5.25
C LEU A 11 17.07 58.80 4.59
N SER A 12 17.26 58.43 3.32
CA SER A 12 16.45 57.40 2.68
C SER A 12 16.99 56.04 3.11
N VAL A 13 16.36 55.44 4.12
CA VAL A 13 16.54 54.02 4.46
C VAL A 13 15.95 53.22 3.32
N ALA A 14 16.80 52.67 2.45
CA ALA A 14 16.40 51.65 1.50
C ALA A 14 16.10 50.37 2.30
N VAL A 15 14.81 50.14 2.58
CA VAL A 15 14.32 48.83 3.00
C VAL A 15 14.49 47.90 1.80
N VAL A 16 15.58 47.14 1.78
CA VAL A 16 15.69 45.97 0.91
C VAL A 16 14.70 44.95 1.47
N ALA A 17 13.48 44.97 0.94
CA ALA A 17 12.57 43.85 1.07
C ALA A 17 13.24 42.67 0.35
N ALA A 18 13.89 41.79 1.13
CA ALA A 18 14.29 40.48 0.65
C ALA A 18 12.98 39.75 0.32
N ALA A 19 12.59 39.78 -0.96
CA ALA A 19 11.63 38.84 -1.50
C ALA A 19 12.28 37.47 -1.38
N THR A 20 11.97 36.75 -0.30
CA THR A 20 12.12 35.31 -0.27
C THR A 20 11.25 34.76 -1.38
N ALA A 21 11.85 34.52 -2.54
CA ALA A 21 11.30 33.64 -3.53
C ALA A 21 11.13 32.28 -2.83
N VAL A 22 9.90 31.99 -2.42
CA VAL A 22 9.48 30.63 -2.15
C VAL A 22 9.59 29.94 -3.50
N VAL A 23 10.77 29.38 -3.78
CA VAL A 23 10.88 28.30 -4.76
C VAL A 23 10.01 27.22 -4.15
N GLY A 24 8.77 27.12 -4.63
CA GLY A 24 7.91 25.99 -4.31
C GLY A 24 8.71 24.77 -4.69
N ALA A 25 9.23 24.05 -3.70
CA ALA A 25 9.77 22.74 -3.92
C ALA A 25 8.59 21.94 -4.49
N LEU A 26 8.63 21.68 -5.80
CA LEU A 26 7.70 20.74 -6.41
C LEU A 26 7.86 19.46 -5.59
N ALA A 27 6.78 19.03 -4.93
CA ALA A 27 6.79 17.75 -4.24
C ALA A 27 7.31 16.71 -5.25
N PRO A 28 8.22 15.81 -4.85
CA PRO A 28 8.70 14.79 -5.74
C PRO A 28 7.48 14.02 -6.30
N PRO A 29 7.51 13.61 -7.58
CA PRO A 29 6.40 12.89 -8.19
C PRO A 29 6.02 11.70 -7.31
N ALA A 30 4.73 11.58 -7.01
CA ALA A 30 4.21 10.51 -6.18
C ALA A 30 4.42 9.19 -6.91
N GLN A 31 5.40 8.42 -6.45
CA GLN A 31 5.68 7.10 -7.02
C GLN A 31 4.58 6.14 -6.55
N ALA A 32 3.78 5.62 -7.49
CA ALA A 32 2.71 4.65 -7.24
C ALA A 32 3.13 3.41 -6.46
N PHE A 33 4.43 3.12 -6.44
CA PHE A 33 5.01 1.88 -5.97
C PHE A 33 6.24 2.18 -5.10
N GLN A 34 6.02 2.62 -3.85
CA GLN A 34 7.12 2.76 -2.89
C GLN A 34 7.30 1.45 -2.11
N ILE A 35 8.20 0.63 -2.65
CA ILE A 35 8.72 -0.62 -2.07
C ILE A 35 8.92 -0.56 -0.55
N GLN A 36 9.45 0.54 -0.03
CA GLN A 36 9.78 0.68 1.39
C GLN A 36 8.54 0.62 2.29
N ASN A 37 7.38 1.10 1.82
CA ASN A 37 6.15 1.08 2.61
C ASN A 37 5.55 -0.32 2.68
N HIS A 38 5.43 -1.01 1.54
CA HIS A 38 4.97 -2.41 1.48
C HIS A 38 5.87 -3.35 2.29
N GLU A 39 7.20 -3.11 2.28
CA GLU A 39 8.13 -3.82 3.15
C GLU A 39 7.83 -3.58 4.62
N ARG A 40 7.72 -2.30 5.02
CA ARG A 40 7.45 -1.92 6.41
C ARG A 40 6.13 -2.53 6.89
N VAL A 41 5.04 -2.34 6.17
CA VAL A 41 3.70 -2.83 6.55
C VAL A 41 3.72 -4.34 6.74
N THR A 42 4.32 -5.07 5.80
CA THR A 42 4.47 -6.53 5.87
C THR A 42 5.29 -6.97 7.09
N ARG A 43 6.42 -6.31 7.37
CA ARG A 43 7.25 -6.64 8.54
C ARG A 43 6.53 -6.33 9.85
N ASP A 44 5.94 -5.16 9.96
CA ASP A 44 5.22 -4.68 11.15
C ASP A 44 4.01 -5.60 11.46
N ALA A 45 3.37 -6.17 10.43
CA ALA A 45 2.29 -7.13 10.59
C ALA A 45 2.77 -8.52 11.04
N LEU A 46 3.81 -9.06 10.40
CA LEU A 46 4.14 -10.49 10.52
C LEU A 46 5.18 -10.81 11.59
N GLN A 47 6.14 -9.92 11.85
CA GLN A 47 7.18 -10.18 12.87
C GLN A 47 6.60 -10.40 14.27
N PRO A 48 5.62 -9.60 14.75
CA PRO A 48 5.02 -9.82 16.07
C PRO A 48 4.29 -11.16 16.20
N LEU A 49 3.87 -11.75 15.07
CA LEU A 49 3.16 -13.04 15.02
C LEU A 49 4.12 -14.24 15.00
N GLY A 50 5.44 -14.00 15.06
CA GLY A 50 6.45 -15.06 15.08
C GLY A 50 6.73 -15.68 13.72
N VAL A 51 6.39 -15.00 12.62
CA VAL A 51 6.85 -15.37 11.28
C VAL A 51 8.36 -15.15 11.21
N ASP A 52 9.12 -16.17 10.82
CA ASP A 52 10.58 -16.07 10.82
C ASP A 52 11.11 -15.18 9.68
N GLN A 53 12.34 -14.69 9.83
CA GLN A 53 12.92 -13.74 8.88
C GLN A 53 13.11 -14.35 7.48
N THR A 54 13.38 -15.65 7.41
CA THR A 54 13.49 -16.39 6.15
C THR A 54 12.15 -16.40 5.41
N ALA A 55 11.06 -16.67 6.13
CA ALA A 55 9.71 -16.62 5.60
C ALA A 55 9.35 -15.20 5.17
N ILE A 56 9.59 -14.19 6.01
CA ILE A 56 9.33 -12.78 5.68
C ILE A 56 10.09 -12.36 4.41
N ALA A 57 11.37 -12.72 4.27
CA ALA A 57 12.13 -12.38 3.08
C ALA A 57 11.48 -12.96 1.80
N GLN A 58 10.97 -14.20 1.87
CA GLN A 58 10.27 -14.83 0.75
C GLN A 58 8.87 -14.25 0.52
N ILE A 59 8.19 -13.80 1.58
CA ILE A 59 6.92 -13.07 1.47
C ILE A 59 7.15 -11.71 0.81
N LEU A 60 8.28 -11.04 1.05
CA LEU A 60 8.58 -9.74 0.45
C LEU A 60 8.97 -9.85 -1.02
N VAL A 61 9.89 -10.75 -1.37
CA VAL A 61 10.55 -10.77 -2.70
C VAL A 61 10.75 -12.19 -3.27
N GLY A 62 9.90 -13.14 -2.89
CA GLY A 62 10.03 -14.53 -3.34
C GLY A 62 9.76 -14.75 -4.83
N PRO A 63 9.86 -16.00 -5.30
CA PRO A 63 9.83 -16.29 -6.74
C PRO A 63 8.44 -16.11 -7.36
N PRO A 64 8.36 -15.83 -8.68
CA PRO A 64 7.13 -16.02 -9.44
C PRO A 64 6.58 -17.45 -9.31
N PRO A 65 5.27 -17.69 -9.46
CA PRO A 65 4.24 -16.73 -9.90
C PRO A 65 3.77 -15.72 -8.84
N GLY A 66 4.22 -15.83 -7.58
CA GLY A 66 3.84 -14.91 -6.53
C GLY A 66 4.98 -14.00 -6.12
N ALA A 67 5.32 -12.95 -6.85
CA ALA A 67 6.55 -12.18 -6.57
C ALA A 67 6.52 -11.29 -5.31
N GLY A 68 5.86 -11.71 -4.23
CA GLY A 68 5.97 -11.11 -2.91
C GLY A 68 5.35 -9.72 -2.78
N ALA A 69 5.30 -9.22 -1.54
CA ALA A 69 4.63 -7.97 -1.23
C ALA A 69 5.33 -6.75 -1.85
N VAL A 70 6.65 -6.82 -1.96
CA VAL A 70 7.49 -5.79 -2.58
C VAL A 70 7.71 -6.09 -4.05
N GLY A 71 7.96 -7.36 -4.40
CA GLY A 71 8.25 -7.66 -5.80
C GLY A 71 7.03 -7.50 -6.71
N SER A 72 5.79 -7.53 -6.19
CA SER A 72 4.58 -7.16 -6.95
C SER A 72 4.66 -5.75 -7.57
N ASP A 73 5.35 -4.79 -6.95
CA ASP A 73 5.59 -3.45 -7.52
C ASP A 73 6.28 -3.51 -8.90
N ALA A 74 7.06 -4.57 -9.17
CA ALA A 74 7.74 -4.78 -10.45
C ALA A 74 6.82 -5.39 -11.53
N PHE A 75 5.62 -5.82 -11.17
CA PHE A 75 4.61 -6.43 -12.06
C PHE A 75 3.46 -5.46 -12.30
N PHE A 76 3.78 -4.18 -12.54
CA PHE A 76 2.81 -3.09 -12.76
C PHE A 76 1.81 -3.34 -13.92
N SER A 77 2.05 -4.31 -14.79
CA SER A 77 1.12 -4.73 -15.87
C SER A 77 0.16 -5.86 -15.46
N ASP A 78 0.41 -6.51 -14.33
CA ASP A 78 -0.45 -7.56 -13.79
C ASP A 78 -1.54 -6.89 -12.92
N GLU A 79 -2.59 -6.38 -13.56
CA GLU A 79 -3.65 -5.59 -12.89
C GLU A 79 -4.24 -6.30 -11.65
N PHE A 80 -4.36 -7.64 -11.66
CA PHE A 80 -4.87 -8.40 -10.51
C PHE A 80 -4.01 -8.29 -9.23
N ARG A 81 -2.80 -7.73 -9.32
CA ARG A 81 -1.93 -7.49 -8.15
C ARG A 81 -2.23 -6.15 -7.49
N HIS A 82 -2.83 -5.22 -8.22
CA HIS A 82 -2.95 -3.82 -7.84
C HIS A 82 -4.42 -3.45 -7.69
N ILE A 83 -4.74 -2.67 -6.67
CA ILE A 83 -6.12 -2.20 -6.46
C ILE A 83 -6.18 -0.72 -6.86
N ASP A 84 -6.03 -0.50 -8.16
CA ASP A 84 -6.02 0.79 -8.85
C ASP A 84 -7.05 0.82 -9.98
N GLY A 85 -7.48 2.00 -10.40
CA GLY A 85 -8.35 2.17 -11.57
C GLY A 85 -9.82 1.77 -11.39
N ALA A 86 -10.24 1.38 -10.19
CA ALA A 86 -11.63 1.14 -9.84
C ALA A 86 -12.39 2.43 -9.51
N ASN A 87 -13.53 2.65 -10.17
CA ASN A 87 -14.36 3.85 -10.05
C ASN A 87 -15.48 3.74 -9.02
N ASN A 88 -15.70 2.54 -8.48
CA ASN A 88 -16.81 2.23 -7.57
C ASN A 88 -16.53 0.95 -6.76
N PRO A 89 -17.31 0.67 -5.70
CA PRO A 89 -17.14 -0.54 -4.91
C PRO A 89 -17.24 -1.86 -5.67
N VAL A 90 -18.01 -1.92 -6.77
CA VAL A 90 -18.17 -3.16 -7.56
C VAL A 90 -16.85 -3.51 -8.23
N GLU A 91 -16.18 -2.52 -8.82
CA GLU A 91 -14.87 -2.71 -9.45
C GLU A 91 -13.79 -3.09 -8.43
N ILE A 92 -13.76 -2.43 -7.27
CA ILE A 92 -12.84 -2.80 -6.16
C ILE A 92 -13.06 -4.25 -5.75
N CYS A 93 -14.32 -4.65 -5.54
CA CYS A 93 -14.65 -6.02 -5.17
C CYS A 93 -14.28 -7.05 -6.25
N ASN A 94 -14.30 -6.69 -7.53
CA ASN A 94 -13.87 -7.58 -8.61
C ASN A 94 -12.34 -7.76 -8.57
N MET A 95 -11.58 -6.67 -8.45
CA MET A 95 -10.11 -6.71 -8.35
C MET A 95 -9.64 -7.51 -7.14
N THR A 96 -10.26 -7.31 -5.96
CA THR A 96 -9.90 -8.08 -4.76
C THR A 96 -10.19 -9.58 -4.92
N GLN A 97 -11.28 -9.94 -5.58
CA GLN A 97 -11.62 -11.32 -5.90
C GLN A 97 -10.65 -11.93 -6.92
N GLU A 98 -10.21 -11.17 -7.92
CA GLU A 98 -9.21 -11.61 -8.89
C GLU A 98 -7.87 -11.90 -8.20
N ALA A 99 -7.39 -10.99 -7.35
CA ALA A 99 -6.19 -11.20 -6.53
C ALA A 99 -6.32 -12.48 -5.68
N TRP A 100 -7.44 -12.62 -4.96
CA TRP A 100 -7.71 -13.79 -4.14
C TRP A 100 -7.70 -15.09 -4.93
N ASN A 101 -8.40 -15.11 -6.07
CA ASN A 101 -8.54 -16.28 -6.93
C ASN A 101 -7.23 -16.65 -7.62
N PHE A 102 -6.33 -15.69 -7.85
CA PHE A 102 -5.01 -15.94 -8.40
C PHE A 102 -4.06 -16.52 -7.33
N PHE A 103 -3.89 -15.84 -6.20
CA PHE A 103 -2.85 -16.19 -5.22
C PHE A 103 -3.22 -17.37 -4.33
N THR A 104 -4.48 -17.47 -3.89
CA THR A 104 -4.89 -18.49 -2.91
C THR A 104 -4.64 -19.93 -3.39
N PRO A 105 -4.95 -20.29 -4.66
CA PRO A 105 -4.60 -21.63 -5.16
C PRO A 105 -3.10 -21.93 -5.14
N ILE A 106 -2.24 -20.94 -5.42
CA ILE A 106 -0.78 -21.09 -5.36
C ILE A 106 -0.33 -21.32 -3.92
N ILE A 107 -0.84 -20.53 -2.97
CA ILE A 107 -0.57 -20.68 -1.54
C ILE A 107 -0.95 -22.10 -1.08
N LEU A 108 -2.18 -22.52 -1.35
CA LEU A 108 -2.69 -23.81 -0.88
C LEU A 108 -1.98 -25.00 -1.55
N ALA A 109 -1.64 -24.91 -2.83
CA ALA A 109 -0.91 -25.97 -3.52
C ALA A 109 0.54 -26.08 -3.03
N GLY A 110 1.25 -24.97 -2.92
CA GLY A 110 2.65 -24.94 -2.50
C GLY A 110 2.84 -25.26 -1.02
N ALA A 111 1.86 -24.94 -0.16
CA ALA A 111 1.89 -25.22 1.27
C ALA A 111 1.57 -26.67 1.64
N ARG A 112 1.28 -27.56 0.67
CA ARG A 112 1.11 -28.98 0.98
C ARG A 112 2.44 -29.57 1.45
N PRO A 113 2.45 -30.35 2.54
CA PRO A 113 3.63 -31.07 2.94
C PRO A 113 4.16 -32.03 1.86
N ALA A 114 5.47 -32.22 1.83
CA ALA A 114 6.19 -33.06 0.88
C ALA A 114 7.42 -33.72 1.53
N GLY A 115 7.99 -34.69 0.81
CA GLY A 115 9.21 -35.38 1.23
C GLY A 115 9.01 -36.37 2.38
N PRO A 116 10.11 -36.98 2.88
CA PRO A 116 10.07 -37.91 4.00
C PRO A 116 9.48 -37.27 5.26
N GLY A 117 8.44 -37.89 5.84
CA GLY A 117 7.74 -37.38 7.03
C GLY A 117 6.96 -36.07 6.82
N GLY A 118 6.84 -35.57 5.58
CA GLY A 118 6.12 -34.33 5.31
C GLY A 118 6.79 -33.08 5.90
N SER A 119 8.11 -33.10 6.09
CA SER A 119 8.84 -31.98 6.69
C SER A 119 9.07 -30.81 5.74
N ASP A 120 9.05 -31.07 4.43
CA ASP A 120 9.16 -30.04 3.40
C ASP A 120 7.77 -29.60 2.93
N LEU A 121 7.71 -28.53 2.14
CA LEU A 121 6.51 -28.10 1.44
C LEU A 121 6.71 -28.29 -0.07
N VAL A 122 5.64 -28.60 -0.81
CA VAL A 122 5.68 -28.79 -2.27
C VAL A 122 6.38 -27.62 -2.97
N ASP A 123 6.01 -26.40 -2.59
CA ASP A 123 6.68 -25.16 -3.00
C ASP A 123 6.47 -24.09 -1.92
N GLY A 124 7.17 -24.26 -0.79
CA GLY A 124 7.11 -23.32 0.33
C GLY A 124 7.49 -21.89 -0.05
N PRO A 125 8.60 -21.66 -0.79
CA PRO A 125 8.96 -20.32 -1.26
C PRO A 125 7.89 -19.69 -2.16
N GLY A 126 7.37 -20.42 -3.16
CA GLY A 126 6.31 -19.91 -4.03
C GLY A 126 5.01 -19.62 -3.29
N ALA A 127 4.62 -20.45 -2.32
CA ALA A 127 3.44 -20.22 -1.49
C ALA A 127 3.57 -18.97 -0.62
N ARG A 128 4.72 -18.76 0.04
CA ARG A 128 4.99 -17.54 0.82
C ARG A 128 4.98 -16.29 -0.05
N ALA A 129 5.57 -16.40 -1.22
CA ALA A 129 5.66 -15.30 -2.16
C ALA A 129 4.27 -14.95 -2.73
N ALA A 130 3.42 -15.95 -3.00
CA ALA A 130 2.01 -15.73 -3.36
C ALA A 130 1.19 -15.10 -2.23
N PHE A 131 1.42 -15.48 -0.96
CA PHE A 131 0.84 -14.78 0.19
C PHE A 131 1.27 -13.30 0.22
N GLY A 132 2.54 -13.02 -0.07
CA GLY A 132 3.02 -11.65 -0.21
C GLY A 132 2.32 -10.86 -1.32
N GLY A 133 2.13 -11.47 -2.50
CA GLY A 133 1.40 -10.84 -3.60
C GLY A 133 -0.06 -10.53 -3.25
N LEU A 134 -0.73 -11.41 -2.49
CA LEU A 134 -2.08 -11.15 -1.99
C LEU A 134 -2.11 -10.03 -0.95
N ALA A 135 -1.11 -10.00 -0.06
CA ALA A 135 -0.96 -8.94 0.93
C ALA A 135 -0.70 -7.58 0.27
N HIS A 136 0.08 -7.54 -0.82
CA HIS A 136 0.30 -6.32 -1.61
C HIS A 136 -1.00 -5.73 -2.14
N ALA A 137 -1.84 -6.52 -2.83
CA ALA A 137 -3.13 -6.05 -3.32
C ALA A 137 -3.98 -5.46 -2.17
N LEU A 138 -4.02 -6.13 -1.01
CA LEU A 138 -4.72 -5.61 0.17
C LEU A 138 -4.13 -4.30 0.70
N GLN A 139 -2.81 -4.11 0.60
CA GLN A 139 -2.12 -2.89 1.02
C GLN A 139 -2.44 -1.72 0.06
N ASP A 140 -2.44 -1.98 -1.25
CA ASP A 140 -2.81 -1.00 -2.30
C ASP A 140 -4.21 -0.41 -2.05
N PHE A 141 -5.19 -1.20 -1.58
CA PHE A 141 -6.50 -0.65 -1.20
C PHE A 141 -6.39 0.54 -0.23
N TYR A 142 -5.52 0.48 0.78
CA TYR A 142 -5.37 1.58 1.74
C TYR A 142 -4.52 2.72 1.20
N SER A 143 -3.59 2.41 0.29
CA SER A 143 -2.69 3.40 -0.29
C SER A 143 -3.32 4.18 -1.44
N HIS A 144 -4.18 3.56 -2.23
CA HIS A 144 -4.62 4.08 -3.53
C HIS A 144 -6.14 4.30 -3.64
N SER A 145 -6.92 3.93 -2.61
CA SER A 145 -8.33 4.34 -2.50
C SER A 145 -8.52 5.63 -1.71
N ASN A 146 -9.74 6.17 -1.75
CA ASN A 146 -10.18 7.25 -0.86
C ASN A 146 -10.71 6.77 0.51
N TRP A 147 -10.51 5.49 0.90
CA TRP A 147 -11.01 4.91 2.15
C TRP A 147 -10.55 5.68 3.40
N VAL A 148 -9.26 6.05 3.44
CA VAL A 148 -8.67 6.79 4.57
C VAL A 148 -9.35 8.15 4.74
N GLU A 149 -9.52 8.86 3.63
CA GLU A 149 -10.12 10.19 3.58
C GLU A 149 -11.59 10.17 3.99
N ASP A 150 -12.36 9.21 3.47
CA ASP A 150 -13.78 9.04 3.80
C ASP A 150 -13.98 8.79 5.30
N ASN A 151 -13.10 7.98 5.90
CA ASN A 151 -13.12 7.68 7.33
C ASN A 151 -12.74 8.87 8.21
N ILE A 152 -11.77 9.67 7.78
CA ILE A 152 -11.43 10.93 8.44
C ILE A 152 -12.63 11.88 8.39
N ALA A 153 -13.30 12.00 7.25
CA ALA A 153 -14.43 12.91 7.06
C ALA A 153 -15.62 12.61 7.98
N ILE A 154 -15.81 11.35 8.38
CA ILE A 154 -16.85 10.92 9.33
C ILE A 154 -16.34 10.78 10.77
N ASN A 155 -15.12 11.25 11.06
CA ASN A 155 -14.47 11.18 12.39
C ASN A 155 -14.34 9.73 12.92
N GLN A 156 -13.98 8.79 12.04
CA GLN A 156 -13.71 7.38 12.36
C GLN A 156 -12.42 6.89 11.68
N PRO A 157 -11.25 7.51 11.94
CA PRO A 157 -10.03 7.25 11.19
C PRO A 157 -9.54 5.79 11.26
N ASP A 158 -9.75 5.10 12.38
CA ASP A 158 -9.31 3.71 12.57
C ASP A 158 -10.35 2.66 12.09
N ARG A 159 -11.37 3.07 11.31
CA ARG A 159 -12.40 2.16 10.81
C ARG A 159 -11.84 1.20 9.76
N MET A 160 -11.90 -0.10 10.04
CA MET A 160 -11.62 -1.16 9.07
C MET A 160 -12.77 -1.27 8.06
N PRO A 161 -12.48 -1.58 6.77
CA PRO A 161 -13.51 -1.82 5.78
C PRO A 161 -14.30 -3.10 6.09
N PRO A 162 -15.52 -3.23 5.52
CA PRO A 162 -16.10 -4.56 5.31
C PRO A 162 -15.09 -5.51 4.64
N PRO A 163 -15.24 -6.84 4.77
CA PRO A 163 -14.32 -7.80 4.16
C PRO A 163 -14.11 -7.51 2.67
N LEU A 164 -12.84 -7.42 2.27
CA LEU A 164 -12.41 -7.28 0.86
C LEU A 164 -12.12 -8.65 0.22
N MET A 165 -11.70 -9.63 1.05
CA MET A 165 -11.29 -10.98 0.66
C MET A 165 -11.62 -11.97 1.80
N PRO A 166 -12.00 -13.24 1.51
CA PRO A 166 -12.28 -13.83 0.21
C PRO A 166 -13.58 -13.33 -0.43
N THR A 167 -14.45 -12.72 0.37
CA THR A 167 -15.76 -12.22 -0.07
C THR A 167 -15.76 -10.70 0.02
N CYS A 168 -16.37 -10.06 -0.96
CA CYS A 168 -16.55 -8.61 -1.00
C CYS A 168 -17.99 -8.29 -1.38
N ASP A 169 -18.71 -7.57 -0.53
CA ASP A 169 -20.06 -7.08 -0.80
C ASP A 169 -19.99 -5.59 -1.16
N PRO A 170 -20.16 -5.21 -2.44
CA PRO A 170 -20.06 -3.81 -2.85
C PRO A 170 -21.12 -2.92 -2.18
N ALA A 171 -22.26 -3.48 -1.76
CA ALA A 171 -23.31 -2.71 -1.10
C ALA A 171 -22.96 -2.33 0.35
N ALA A 172 -21.94 -2.97 0.94
CA ALA A 172 -21.46 -2.66 2.28
C ALA A 172 -20.52 -1.44 2.33
N PHE A 173 -20.06 -0.97 1.17
CA PHE A 173 -19.12 0.15 1.06
C PHE A 173 -19.82 1.49 0.76
N PRO A 174 -19.19 2.63 1.10
CA PRO A 174 -19.66 3.94 0.68
C PRO A 174 -19.79 4.03 -0.85
N PRO A 175 -20.89 4.60 -1.39
CA PRO A 175 -21.08 4.69 -2.85
C PRO A 175 -20.00 5.48 -3.59
N GLY A 176 -19.31 6.38 -2.89
CA GLY A 176 -18.22 7.20 -3.43
C GLY A 176 -16.83 6.56 -3.30
N LEU A 177 -16.73 5.33 -2.81
CA LEU A 177 -15.44 4.64 -2.70
C LEU A 177 -14.89 4.32 -4.10
N HIS A 178 -13.66 4.76 -4.35
CA HIS A 178 -12.94 4.57 -5.60
C HIS A 178 -11.43 4.54 -5.34
N THR A 179 -10.68 4.20 -6.37
CA THR A 179 -9.22 4.17 -6.38
C THR A 179 -8.67 5.09 -7.46
N GLY A 180 -7.42 5.48 -7.34
CA GLY A 180 -6.78 6.34 -8.30
C GLY A 180 -6.56 5.62 -9.63
N TYR A 181 -6.75 6.31 -10.75
CA TYR A 181 -6.49 5.72 -12.05
C TYR A 181 -5.00 5.56 -12.31
N PHE A 182 -4.63 4.34 -12.67
CA PHE A 182 -3.31 3.96 -13.14
C PHE A 182 -3.44 3.19 -14.46
N ASP A 183 -2.70 3.63 -15.46
CA ASP A 183 -2.45 2.88 -16.68
C ASP A 183 -0.96 3.05 -16.97
N VAL A 184 -0.27 1.99 -17.40
CA VAL A 184 1.16 2.06 -17.76
C VAL A 184 1.36 2.22 -19.26
N LEU A 185 0.33 1.94 -20.05
CA LEU A 185 0.35 1.93 -21.52
C LEU A 185 -0.18 3.23 -22.12
N ALA A 186 -0.83 4.09 -21.33
CA ALA A 186 -1.23 5.41 -21.77
C ALA A 186 -0.01 6.33 -21.98
N ASN A 187 -0.22 7.46 -22.65
CA ASN A 187 0.82 8.48 -22.74
C ASN A 187 0.85 9.22 -21.40
N HIS A 188 1.97 9.16 -20.66
CA HIS A 188 2.11 9.75 -19.32
C HIS A 188 3.27 10.74 -19.28
N ASP A 189 3.08 11.87 -18.58
CA ASP A 189 4.21 12.74 -18.18
C ASP A 189 4.96 12.16 -16.96
N ASP A 190 4.30 11.28 -16.18
CA ASP A 190 4.85 10.51 -15.07
C ASP A 190 4.43 9.03 -15.21
N LEU A 191 5.31 8.22 -15.80
CA LEU A 191 5.07 6.79 -16.05
C LEU A 191 4.73 5.99 -14.79
N LEU A 192 5.17 6.45 -13.62
CA LEU A 192 4.93 5.80 -12.33
C LEU A 192 3.82 6.50 -11.53
N GLY A 193 3.23 7.56 -12.08
CA GLY A 193 2.06 8.24 -11.53
C GLY A 193 0.75 7.85 -12.22
N GLY A 194 0.83 7.12 -13.34
CA GLY A 194 -0.30 6.42 -13.99
C GLY A 194 -1.35 7.29 -14.67
N CYS A 195 -1.19 8.62 -14.66
CA CYS A 195 -2.21 9.55 -15.17
C CYS A 195 -1.81 10.19 -16.51
N PRO A 196 -2.75 10.37 -17.46
CA PRO A 196 -2.47 11.12 -18.68
C PRO A 196 -2.12 12.59 -18.38
N PRO A 197 -1.36 13.29 -19.26
CA PRO A 197 -1.03 14.71 -19.13
C PRO A 197 -2.24 15.64 -18.93
N GLY A 198 -3.42 15.24 -19.42
CA GLY A 198 -4.67 15.99 -19.28
C GLY A 198 -5.42 15.78 -17.96
N GLY A 199 -4.90 14.95 -17.05
CA GLY A 199 -5.59 14.51 -15.84
C GLY A 199 -6.35 13.19 -16.03
N PRO A 200 -7.22 12.82 -15.06
CA PRO A 200 -7.92 11.54 -15.09
C PRO A 200 -8.83 11.44 -16.33
N PRO A 201 -8.95 10.25 -16.95
CA PRO A 201 -9.87 10.03 -18.07
C PRO A 201 -11.34 10.33 -17.71
N PRO A 202 -12.22 10.57 -18.70
CA PRO A 202 -13.65 10.73 -18.44
C PRO A 202 -14.24 9.54 -17.67
N GLY A 203 -14.95 9.81 -16.57
CA GLY A 203 -15.56 8.79 -15.71
C GLY A 203 -14.70 8.39 -14.51
N VAL A 204 -13.43 8.79 -14.49
CA VAL A 204 -12.52 8.63 -13.35
C VAL A 204 -12.50 9.92 -12.53
N VAL A 205 -12.46 9.78 -11.20
CA VAL A 205 -12.46 10.93 -10.28
C VAL A 205 -11.05 11.50 -10.08
N GLU A 206 -10.07 10.65 -9.74
CA GLU A 206 -8.71 11.08 -9.39
C GLU A 206 -7.65 10.16 -10.02
N CYS A 207 -6.46 10.70 -10.27
CA CYS A 207 -5.29 9.93 -10.67
C CYS A 207 -4.72 9.12 -9.50
N HIS A 208 -4.00 8.03 -9.79
CA HIS A 208 -3.21 7.28 -8.82
C HIS A 208 -2.34 8.18 -7.96
N SER A 209 -1.50 9.01 -8.59
CA SER A 209 -0.59 9.92 -7.92
C SER A 209 -1.27 10.90 -6.95
N THR A 210 -2.56 11.20 -7.15
CA THR A 210 -3.37 12.08 -6.29
C THR A 210 -3.91 11.36 -5.05
N LEU A 211 -4.22 10.06 -5.14
CA LEU A 211 -4.70 9.27 -4.00
C LEU A 211 -3.58 8.54 -3.26
N ASN A 212 -2.44 8.34 -3.89
CA ASN A 212 -1.29 7.62 -3.39
C ASN A 212 -0.86 8.06 -1.98
N LYS A 213 -0.81 7.10 -1.05
CA LYS A 213 -0.35 7.23 0.33
C LYS A 213 0.84 6.30 0.65
N ASP A 214 1.62 5.88 -0.33
CA ASP A 214 2.82 5.05 -0.12
C ASP A 214 4.05 5.83 0.33
N ALA A 215 4.01 7.16 0.29
CA ALA A 215 5.08 7.99 0.80
C ALA A 215 4.54 9.15 1.64
N TRP A 216 5.24 9.47 2.73
CA TRP A 216 4.91 10.59 3.61
C TRP A 216 4.91 11.96 2.90
N ASN A 217 5.55 12.05 1.74
CA ASN A 217 5.68 13.27 0.93
C ASN A 217 4.86 13.24 -0.37
N SER A 218 4.02 12.21 -0.59
CA SER A 218 3.05 12.25 -1.68
C SER A 218 1.96 13.30 -1.41
N PRO A 219 1.28 13.83 -2.44
CA PRO A 219 0.26 14.86 -2.28
C PRO A 219 -0.81 14.50 -1.24
N ARG A 220 -1.24 13.23 -1.21
CA ARG A 220 -2.22 12.74 -0.24
C ARG A 220 -1.58 12.27 1.06
N GLY A 221 -0.47 11.54 0.97
CA GLY A 221 0.21 10.95 2.12
C GLY A 221 0.67 11.99 3.14
N MET A 222 1.06 13.19 2.69
CA MET A 222 1.54 14.25 3.58
C MET A 222 0.45 14.96 4.39
N ILE A 223 -0.82 14.82 4.01
CA ILE A 223 -1.95 15.51 4.66
C ILE A 223 -2.10 15.00 6.09
N GLN A 224 -2.16 15.93 7.05
CA GLN A 224 -2.29 15.59 8.47
C GLN A 224 -3.70 15.12 8.80
N VAL A 225 -3.81 14.07 9.62
CA VAL A 225 -5.07 13.59 10.17
C VAL A 225 -5.52 14.54 11.29
N PRO A 226 -6.65 15.27 11.12
CA PRO A 226 -7.10 16.23 12.12
C PRO A 226 -7.33 15.60 13.49
N GLY A 227 -6.84 16.25 14.55
CA GLY A 227 -7.06 15.80 15.93
C GLY A 227 -6.24 14.58 16.37
N SER A 228 -5.35 14.05 15.53
CA SER A 228 -4.46 12.96 15.91
C SER A 228 -3.43 13.39 16.97
N ASN A 229 -3.16 12.51 17.95
CA ASN A 229 -2.15 12.71 18.98
C ASN A 229 -1.47 11.36 19.36
N PRO A 230 -0.16 11.16 19.07
CA PRO A 230 0.72 12.09 18.38
C PRO A 230 0.21 12.41 16.95
N PRO A 231 0.58 13.57 16.38
CA PRO A 231 0.20 13.91 15.01
C PRO A 231 0.65 12.84 14.03
N ILE A 232 -0.27 12.38 13.18
CA ILE A 232 0.01 11.46 12.07
C ILE A 232 -0.54 12.05 10.77
N ASN A 233 0.01 11.60 9.64
CA ASN A 233 -0.50 11.93 8.31
C ASN A 233 -1.27 10.76 7.67
N ASN A 234 -1.82 10.95 6.48
CA ASN A 234 -2.55 9.92 5.77
C ASN A 234 -1.66 8.72 5.41
N PHE A 235 -0.36 8.92 5.14
CA PHE A 235 0.60 7.83 4.95
C PHE A 235 0.69 6.93 6.20
N ASP A 236 0.86 7.53 7.38
CA ASP A 236 0.94 6.79 8.65
C ASP A 236 -0.38 6.07 8.98
N LEU A 237 -1.52 6.69 8.69
CA LEU A 237 -2.83 6.10 8.92
C LEU A 237 -3.11 4.94 7.94
N ALA A 238 -2.81 5.11 6.65
CA ALA A 238 -2.91 4.05 5.65
C ALA A 238 -2.05 2.85 6.04
N ALA A 239 -0.78 3.08 6.39
CA ALA A 239 0.14 2.03 6.82
C ALA A 239 -0.40 1.28 8.06
N ARG A 240 -0.95 1.99 9.06
CA ARG A 240 -1.56 1.37 10.25
C ARG A 240 -2.74 0.46 9.89
N LEU A 241 -3.66 0.94 9.06
CA LEU A 241 -4.83 0.16 8.65
C LEU A 241 -4.39 -1.05 7.81
N ALA A 242 -3.46 -0.86 6.88
CA ALA A 242 -2.89 -1.92 6.06
C ALA A 242 -2.15 -2.98 6.88
N THR A 243 -1.42 -2.58 7.93
CA THR A 243 -0.79 -3.51 8.88
C THR A 243 -1.83 -4.35 9.59
N THR A 244 -2.88 -3.73 10.12
CA THR A 244 -4.00 -4.46 10.77
C THR A 244 -4.65 -5.45 9.80
N ALA A 245 -4.96 -5.01 8.58
CA ALA A 245 -5.55 -5.86 7.56
C ALA A 245 -4.63 -7.03 7.15
N THR A 246 -3.32 -6.79 7.09
CA THR A 246 -2.32 -7.82 6.77
C THR A 246 -2.22 -8.87 7.87
N VAL A 247 -2.38 -8.49 9.14
CA VAL A 247 -2.49 -9.43 10.27
C VAL A 247 -3.74 -10.31 10.11
N ASP A 248 -4.89 -9.72 9.79
CA ASP A 248 -6.13 -10.47 9.58
C ASP A 248 -6.02 -11.43 8.39
N LEU A 249 -5.43 -10.98 7.28
CA LEU A 249 -5.15 -11.80 6.11
C LEU A 249 -4.21 -12.97 6.43
N TYR A 250 -3.16 -12.72 7.22
CA TYR A 250 -2.26 -13.78 7.71
C TYR A 250 -3.02 -14.86 8.46
N ASN A 251 -3.88 -14.47 9.42
CA ASN A 251 -4.65 -15.42 10.21
C ASN A 251 -5.60 -16.24 9.32
N GLN A 252 -6.29 -15.58 8.40
CA GLN A 252 -7.20 -16.23 7.46
C GLN A 252 -6.49 -17.24 6.55
N ILE A 253 -5.35 -16.86 5.95
CA ILE A 253 -4.58 -17.76 5.10
C ILE A 253 -3.99 -18.93 5.89
N ARG A 254 -3.48 -18.66 7.11
CA ARG A 254 -2.97 -19.70 7.99
C ARG A 254 -4.06 -20.72 8.36
N GLU A 255 -5.28 -20.26 8.66
CA GLU A 255 -6.43 -21.12 8.91
C GLU A 255 -6.79 -21.96 7.67
N LEU A 256 -6.81 -21.34 6.48
CA LEU A 256 -7.08 -22.06 5.23
C LEU A 256 -6.04 -23.13 4.93
N VAL A 257 -4.75 -22.83 5.11
CA VAL A 257 -3.67 -23.82 4.97
C VAL A 257 -3.81 -24.92 6.02
N SER A 258 -4.12 -24.57 7.27
CA SER A 258 -4.34 -25.54 8.33
C SER A 258 -5.51 -26.48 8.02
N ALA A 259 -6.60 -25.95 7.48
CA ALA A 259 -7.75 -26.75 7.06
C ALA A 259 -7.46 -27.63 5.83
N ASN A 260 -6.62 -27.14 4.90
CA ASN A 260 -6.29 -27.86 3.67
C ASN A 260 -5.23 -28.95 3.86
N ALA A 261 -4.18 -28.65 4.64
CA ALA A 261 -2.94 -29.41 4.70
C ALA A 261 -2.47 -29.71 6.13
N GLY A 262 -3.24 -29.30 7.14
CA GLY A 262 -2.97 -29.54 8.55
C GLY A 262 -2.19 -28.40 9.24
N PRO A 263 -2.31 -28.28 10.57
CA PRO A 263 -1.68 -27.19 11.33
C PRO A 263 -0.15 -27.21 11.25
N CYS A 264 0.47 -28.39 11.14
CA CYS A 264 1.91 -28.53 10.95
C CYS A 264 2.40 -27.87 9.65
N ALA A 265 1.64 -28.02 8.56
CA ALA A 265 1.96 -27.39 7.27
C ALA A 265 1.83 -25.87 7.35
N ALA A 266 0.79 -25.38 8.03
CA ALA A 266 0.59 -23.95 8.28
C ALA A 266 1.73 -23.34 9.10
N ASP A 267 2.27 -24.07 10.09
CA ASP A 267 3.48 -23.67 10.83
C ASP A 267 4.70 -23.64 9.93
N ASN A 268 4.98 -24.70 9.18
CA ASN A 268 6.13 -24.78 8.27
C ASN A 268 6.07 -23.73 7.14
N LEU A 269 4.88 -23.27 6.75
CA LEU A 269 4.73 -22.21 5.75
C LEU A 269 5.26 -20.88 6.26
N PHE A 270 4.95 -20.51 7.51
CA PHE A 270 5.32 -19.22 8.09
C PHE A 270 6.56 -19.26 8.99
N GLN A 271 7.09 -20.46 9.21
CA GLN A 271 8.39 -20.69 9.84
C GLN A 271 9.24 -21.53 8.87
N ALA A 272 9.84 -20.88 7.88
CA ALA A 272 10.56 -21.52 6.79
C ALA A 272 11.70 -22.44 7.26
N ASP A 273 12.29 -22.14 8.43
CA ASP A 273 13.40 -22.92 8.98
C ASP A 273 12.94 -24.07 9.92
N ARG A 274 11.63 -24.14 10.24
CA ARG A 274 11.08 -25.11 11.21
C ARG A 274 11.18 -26.57 10.75
N ARG A 275 10.83 -26.84 9.48
CA ARG A 275 10.83 -28.16 8.81
C ARG A 275 10.44 -29.36 9.69
N GLN A 276 9.38 -29.24 10.49
CA GLN A 276 8.93 -30.36 11.34
C GLN A 276 8.12 -31.36 10.51
N ALA A 277 8.26 -32.65 10.84
CA ALA A 277 7.46 -33.70 10.23
C ALA A 277 5.96 -33.51 10.52
N CYS A 278 5.13 -33.73 9.50
CA CYS A 278 3.68 -33.59 9.58
C CYS A 278 2.92 -34.94 9.58
N TRP A 279 3.61 -36.07 9.35
CA TRP A 279 3.12 -37.44 9.57
C TRP A 279 4.24 -38.46 9.77
#